data_AF-A0A1V6HHA5-F1
#
_entry.id   AF-A0A1V6HHA5-F1
#
_cell.length_a   1.000
_cell.length_b   1.000
_cell.length_c   1.000
_cell.angle_alpha   90.00
_cell.angle_beta   90.00
_cell.angle_gamma   90.00
#
_symmetry.space_group_name_H-M   'P 1'
#
loop_
_entity.id
_entity.type
_entity.pdbx_description
1 polymer ?
#
loop_
_entity_poly.entity_id
_entity_poly.type
_entity_poly.pdbx_seq_one_letter_code
_entity_poly.pdbx_strand_id
1 'polypeptide(L)'
;MRHLIKIFPKVVLVGLVAAVACQKPAPVKEAPKQEEVAKPEAAPAPAPEPEPVSEFAALRTAIKDWVDLLKRCDEGWFARVDPSKIDNYEFPIDVDAMTSFCYDLRTGMDKMLELGAFRNQQLDSFLREAATATDRYLIMSFRAKKISVKDKLPYKKELTALRDDLRAEVGALQKRAEQILALADADFHAISNAPASEVVTIARETLGRVRADFKAFVEDSIPTNKPVWRYSFKTTVALAKEAISALKAPRNGAPEAIAAPATALAQGLDSAVEYFGGEFFWEEDEKIDATRKSVVKVINAYDKAASKIFKK
;
A
#
# COMPACT_ATOMS: atom_id res chain seq x y z
N MET A 1 -1.33 42.47 -35.89
CA MET A 1 -0.73 43.00 -37.13
C MET A 1 0.61 42.32 -37.37
N ARG A 2 0.72 41.69 -38.55
CA ARG A 2 1.91 41.42 -39.41
C ARG A 2 3.12 40.59 -38.93
N HIS A 3 3.35 39.56 -39.76
CA HIS A 3 4.38 38.51 -39.91
C HIS A 3 5.83 38.95 -40.22
N LEU A 4 6.78 38.00 -40.03
CA LEU A 4 7.78 37.43 -40.99
C LEU A 4 8.92 36.74 -40.18
N ILE A 5 9.17 35.42 -40.15
CA ILE A 5 9.64 34.38 -41.11
C ILE A 5 11.00 34.68 -41.81
N LYS A 6 11.99 33.79 -41.58
CA LYS A 6 13.03 33.24 -42.52
C LYS A 6 13.96 32.27 -41.74
N ILE A 7 13.93 30.93 -41.90
CA ILE A 7 14.42 30.00 -42.95
C ILE A 7 15.89 29.52 -42.77
N PHE A 8 16.05 28.18 -42.73
CA PHE A 8 17.25 27.31 -42.67
C PHE A 8 18.17 27.37 -43.92
N PRO A 9 19.36 26.72 -43.89
CA PRO A 9 19.52 25.55 -44.76
C PRO A 9 20.36 24.37 -44.19
N LYS A 10 20.06 23.17 -44.74
CA LYS A 10 20.82 21.90 -44.71
C LYS A 10 21.87 21.88 -45.84
N VAL A 11 23.01 21.20 -45.65
CA VAL A 11 23.79 20.61 -46.76
C VAL A 11 24.30 19.22 -46.34
N VAL A 12 24.04 18.25 -47.20
CA VAL A 12 24.55 16.86 -47.22
C VAL A 12 25.49 16.76 -48.43
N LEU A 13 26.61 16.03 -48.33
CA LEU A 13 27.31 15.53 -49.51
C LEU A 13 28.04 14.19 -49.24
N VAL A 14 28.04 13.36 -50.28
CA VAL A 14 28.29 11.91 -50.36
C VAL A 14 29.52 11.64 -51.26
N GLY A 15 30.25 10.53 -51.03
CA GLY A 15 31.11 9.84 -52.02
C GLY A 15 32.32 9.12 -51.37
N LEU A 16 32.40 7.78 -51.28
CA LEU A 16 32.86 6.74 -52.25
C LEU A 16 34.26 7.01 -52.87
N VAL A 17 35.22 6.09 -53.12
CA VAL A 17 35.50 4.65 -52.88
C VAL A 17 36.96 4.36 -53.36
N ALA A 18 37.65 3.41 -52.70
CA ALA A 18 38.75 2.48 -53.09
C ALA A 18 39.93 2.86 -54.03
N ALA A 19 41.17 2.43 -53.67
CA ALA A 19 41.83 1.18 -54.18
C ALA A 19 43.39 1.20 -54.14
N VAL A 20 43.97 0.19 -53.46
CA VAL A 20 45.10 -0.71 -53.82
C VAL A 20 46.48 -0.18 -54.30
N ALA A 21 47.56 -0.61 -53.61
CA ALA A 21 48.81 -1.07 -54.27
C ALA A 21 49.65 -2.00 -53.35
N CYS A 22 50.04 -3.16 -53.90
CA CYS A 22 50.86 -4.24 -53.36
C CYS A 22 52.37 -3.94 -53.31
N GLN A 23 53.13 -4.63 -52.46
CA GLN A 23 54.36 -5.33 -52.89
C GLN A 23 54.82 -6.43 -51.91
N LYS A 24 55.22 -7.56 -52.50
CA LYS A 24 55.71 -8.82 -51.90
C LYS A 24 57.22 -8.92 -52.15
N PRO A 25 57.96 -9.79 -51.42
CA PRO A 25 58.57 -10.92 -52.12
C PRO A 25 58.40 -12.27 -51.40
N ALA A 26 58.62 -13.33 -52.16
CA ALA A 26 58.32 -14.75 -51.93
C ALA A 26 59.59 -15.56 -51.53
N PRO A 27 59.63 -16.91 -51.62
CA PRO A 27 58.90 -17.93 -50.86
C PRO A 27 59.87 -18.94 -50.18
N VAL A 28 59.44 -19.64 -49.12
CA VAL A 28 60.07 -20.91 -48.70
C VAL A 28 58.99 -21.99 -48.72
N LYS A 29 59.21 -23.00 -49.58
CA LYS A 29 58.42 -24.24 -49.62
C LYS A 29 58.90 -25.13 -48.48
N GLU A 30 58.00 -25.57 -47.61
CA GLU A 30 58.19 -26.80 -46.84
C GLU A 30 56.85 -27.41 -46.40
N ALA A 31 56.66 -28.67 -46.85
CA ALA A 31 55.81 -29.78 -46.41
C ALA A 31 54.30 -29.58 -46.07
N PRO A 32 53.45 -30.55 -46.46
CA PRO A 32 51.99 -30.43 -46.33
C PRO A 32 51.56 -30.48 -44.85
N LYS A 33 50.97 -29.39 -44.35
CA LYS A 33 50.21 -29.41 -43.10
C LYS A 33 48.86 -30.07 -43.34
N GLN A 34 48.57 -31.07 -42.52
CA GLN A 34 47.28 -31.75 -42.41
C GLN A 34 46.14 -30.73 -42.27
N GLU A 35 45.04 -30.96 -42.99
CA GLU A 35 43.77 -30.27 -42.80
C GLU A 35 43.30 -30.47 -41.36
N GLU A 36 43.37 -29.41 -40.55
CA GLU A 36 42.67 -29.34 -39.28
C GLU A 36 41.18 -29.19 -39.61
N VAL A 37 40.45 -30.29 -39.47
CA VAL A 37 39.00 -30.37 -39.61
C VAL A 37 38.38 -29.27 -38.75
N ALA A 38 37.66 -28.35 -39.40
CA ALA A 38 36.92 -27.28 -38.74
C ALA A 38 36.04 -27.88 -37.64
N LYS A 39 36.33 -27.50 -36.38
CA LYS A 39 35.46 -27.76 -35.24
C LYS A 39 34.08 -27.14 -35.55
N PRO A 40 32.98 -27.88 -35.45
CA PRO A 40 31.66 -27.28 -35.60
C PRO A 40 31.48 -26.19 -34.55
N GLU A 41 31.16 -24.99 -35.02
CA GLU A 41 30.75 -23.85 -34.20
C GLU A 41 29.54 -24.30 -33.37
N ALA A 42 29.70 -24.35 -32.04
CA ALA A 42 28.61 -24.72 -31.16
C ALA A 42 27.49 -23.69 -31.35
N ALA A 43 26.30 -24.17 -31.71
CA ALA A 43 25.11 -23.33 -31.80
C ALA A 43 24.96 -22.51 -30.50
N PRO A 44 24.67 -21.20 -30.57
CA PRO A 44 24.45 -20.40 -29.37
C PRO A 44 23.36 -21.06 -28.54
N ALA A 45 23.63 -21.22 -27.24
CA ALA A 45 22.65 -21.76 -26.30
C ALA A 45 21.33 -20.98 -26.46
N PRO A 46 20.18 -21.67 -26.47
CA PRO A 46 18.89 -20.99 -26.55
C PRO A 46 18.82 -19.92 -25.46
N ALA A 47 18.33 -18.73 -25.82
CA ALA A 47 18.13 -17.66 -24.87
C ALA A 47 17.30 -18.20 -23.69
N PRO A 48 17.68 -17.90 -22.43
CA PRO A 48 16.91 -18.35 -21.28
C PRO A 48 15.46 -17.91 -21.47
N GLU A 49 14.53 -18.84 -21.25
CA GLU A 49 13.10 -18.54 -21.33
C GLU A 49 12.80 -17.32 -20.44
N PRO A 50 11.98 -16.36 -20.91
CA PRO A 50 11.62 -15.21 -20.09
C PRO A 50 11.02 -15.71 -18.79
N GLU A 51 11.55 -15.25 -17.66
CA GLU A 51 11.05 -15.63 -16.35
C GLU A 51 9.54 -15.37 -16.28
N PRO A 52 8.75 -16.32 -15.75
CA PRO A 52 7.31 -16.12 -15.62
C PRO A 52 7.07 -14.88 -14.76
N VAL A 53 6.28 -13.94 -15.29
CA VAL A 53 5.91 -12.72 -14.57
C VAL A 53 5.15 -13.13 -13.30
N SER A 54 5.71 -12.78 -12.15
CA SER A 54 5.09 -12.99 -10.83
C SER A 54 3.63 -12.53 -10.82
N GLU A 55 2.73 -13.37 -10.33
CA GLU A 55 1.32 -12.99 -10.13
C GLU A 55 1.16 -11.84 -9.12
N PHE A 56 2.16 -11.64 -8.25
CA PHE A 56 2.21 -10.58 -7.25
C PHE A 56 2.94 -9.33 -7.73
N ALA A 57 3.35 -9.26 -9.00
CA ALA A 57 4.04 -8.11 -9.56
C ALA A 57 3.26 -6.80 -9.33
N ALA A 58 1.93 -6.82 -9.53
CA ALA A 58 1.08 -5.64 -9.30
C ALA A 58 1.07 -5.19 -7.82
N LEU A 59 1.06 -6.15 -6.88
CA LEU A 59 1.11 -5.85 -5.45
C LEU A 59 2.47 -5.26 -5.05
N ARG A 60 3.57 -5.86 -5.54
CA ARG A 60 4.93 -5.36 -5.29
C ARG A 60 5.12 -3.95 -5.82
N THR A 61 4.63 -3.68 -7.03
CA THR A 61 4.64 -2.33 -7.62
C THR A 61 3.82 -1.36 -6.76
N ALA A 62 2.60 -1.73 -6.36
CA ALA A 62 1.77 -0.87 -5.51
C ALA A 62 2.44 -0.53 -4.16
N ILE A 63 3.08 -1.51 -3.51
CA ILE A 63 3.85 -1.29 -2.27
C ILE A 63 5.02 -0.34 -2.53
N LYS A 64 5.80 -0.58 -3.57
CA LYS A 64 6.97 0.25 -3.91
C LYS A 64 6.55 1.70 -4.19
N ASP A 65 5.58 1.88 -5.08
CA ASP A 65 5.11 3.22 -5.48
C ASP A 65 4.55 3.99 -4.28
N TRP A 66 3.81 3.31 -3.39
CA TRP A 66 3.26 3.92 -2.20
C TRP A 66 4.36 4.32 -1.20
N VAL A 67 5.35 3.46 -0.95
CA VAL A 67 6.47 3.76 -0.04
C VAL A 67 7.37 4.86 -0.59
N ASP A 68 7.65 4.84 -1.90
CA ASP A 68 8.42 5.89 -2.58
C ASP A 68 7.69 7.24 -2.53
N LEU A 69 6.36 7.25 -2.68
CA LEU A 69 5.57 8.45 -2.49
C LEU A 69 5.58 8.91 -1.03
N LEU A 70 5.42 8.00 -0.07
CA LEU A 70 5.43 8.31 1.36
C LEU A 70 6.75 8.99 1.77
N LYS A 71 7.88 8.47 1.27
CA LYS A 71 9.20 9.06 1.47
C LYS A 71 9.26 10.49 0.91
N ARG A 72 8.85 10.69 -0.34
CA ARG A 72 8.83 12.02 -0.98
C ARG A 72 7.92 13.00 -0.24
N CYS A 73 6.80 12.51 0.29
CA CYS A 73 5.90 13.28 1.14
C CYS A 73 6.54 13.70 2.47
N ASP A 74 7.31 12.83 3.12
CA ASP A 74 8.05 13.21 4.32
C ASP A 74 9.09 14.29 4.03
N GLU A 75 9.97 14.05 3.05
CA GLU A 75 11.07 14.95 2.69
C GLU A 75 10.57 16.32 2.17
N GLY A 76 9.49 16.30 1.39
CA GLY A 76 8.90 17.49 0.78
C GLY A 76 8.00 18.28 1.71
N TRP A 77 7.30 17.61 2.63
CA TRP A 77 6.17 18.20 3.36
C TRP A 77 6.15 17.88 4.85
N PHE A 78 6.10 16.60 5.26
CA PHE A 78 5.86 16.27 6.67
C PHE A 78 6.98 16.76 7.58
N ALA A 79 8.24 16.64 7.16
CA ALA A 79 9.39 17.18 7.86
C ALA A 79 9.38 18.71 8.01
N ARG A 80 8.61 19.42 7.17
CA ARG A 80 8.53 20.88 7.12
C ARG A 80 7.35 21.46 7.86
N VAL A 81 6.46 20.62 8.40
CA VAL A 81 5.38 21.07 9.27
C VAL A 81 6.00 21.70 10.51
N ASP A 82 5.76 23.01 10.70
CA ASP A 82 6.25 23.77 11.85
C ASP A 82 5.09 24.19 12.76
N PRO A 83 4.81 23.42 13.84
CA PRO A 83 3.79 23.79 14.82
C PRO A 83 4.05 25.12 15.53
N SER A 84 5.27 25.66 15.52
CA SER A 84 5.58 26.92 16.20
C SER A 84 4.92 28.13 15.51
N LYS A 85 4.62 28.03 14.21
CA LYS A 85 3.88 29.05 13.46
C LYS A 85 2.51 29.38 14.04
N ILE A 86 1.90 28.43 14.78
CA ILE A 86 0.62 28.63 15.48
C ILE A 86 0.70 29.76 16.52
N ASP A 87 1.87 29.96 17.13
CA ASP A 87 2.09 31.02 18.12
C ASP A 87 1.83 32.40 17.47
N ASN A 88 2.22 32.55 16.20
CA ASN A 88 2.07 33.76 15.39
C ASN A 88 0.78 33.78 14.54
N TYR A 89 -0.14 32.83 14.72
CA TYR A 89 -1.34 32.67 13.88
C TYR A 89 -1.06 32.38 12.40
N GLU A 90 0.12 31.81 12.10
CA GLU A 90 0.50 31.38 10.76
C GLU A 90 0.19 29.90 10.56
N PHE A 91 -0.12 29.52 9.32
CA PHE A 91 -0.32 28.12 8.97
C PHE A 91 1.01 27.34 9.09
N PRO A 92 1.02 26.17 9.77
CA PRO A 92 2.22 25.35 9.95
C PRO A 92 2.87 24.88 8.64
N ILE A 93 2.09 24.76 7.58
CA ILE A 93 2.49 24.30 6.25
C ILE A 93 1.45 24.77 5.22
N ASP A 94 1.81 24.81 3.94
CA ASP A 94 0.84 24.91 2.86
C ASP A 94 0.12 23.56 2.70
N VAL A 95 -1.06 23.45 3.30
CA VAL A 95 -1.80 22.19 3.34
C VAL A 95 -2.39 21.82 1.98
N ASP A 96 -2.77 22.79 1.16
CA ASP A 96 -3.38 22.51 -0.14
C ASP A 96 -2.34 21.95 -1.11
N ALA A 97 -1.15 22.54 -1.13
CA ALA A 97 -0.03 22.01 -1.90
C ALA A 97 0.45 20.65 -1.39
N MET A 98 0.53 20.45 -0.06
CA MET A 98 0.82 19.14 0.53
C MET A 98 -0.23 18.10 0.14
N THR A 99 -1.51 18.43 0.26
CA THR A 99 -2.63 17.51 -0.02
C THR A 99 -2.65 17.12 -1.49
N SER A 100 -2.35 18.07 -2.38
CA SER A 100 -2.23 17.80 -3.82
C SER A 100 -1.05 16.88 -4.13
N PHE A 101 0.12 17.11 -3.52
CA PHE A 101 1.31 16.31 -3.78
C PHE A 101 1.18 14.88 -3.21
N CYS A 102 0.61 14.75 -2.02
CA CYS A 102 0.45 13.48 -1.31
C CYS A 102 -0.91 12.80 -1.57
N TYR A 103 -1.66 13.26 -2.57
CA TYR A 103 -3.00 12.78 -2.88
C TYR A 103 -3.03 11.25 -3.06
N ASP A 104 -2.06 10.72 -3.80
CA ASP A 104 -2.01 9.32 -4.21
C ASP A 104 -1.63 8.34 -3.09
N LEU A 105 -1.26 8.82 -1.89
CA LEU A 105 -1.12 7.95 -0.72
C LEU A 105 -2.45 7.26 -0.39
N ARG A 106 -3.57 7.92 -0.66
CA ARG A 106 -4.92 7.41 -0.44
C ARG A 106 -5.28 6.29 -1.41
N THR A 107 -5.14 6.57 -2.70
CA THR A 107 -5.47 5.64 -3.79
C THR A 107 -4.51 4.45 -3.80
N GLY A 108 -3.21 4.68 -3.52
CA GLY A 108 -2.22 3.62 -3.36
C GLY A 108 -2.53 2.71 -2.17
N MET A 109 -2.97 3.25 -1.03
CA MET A 109 -3.40 2.43 0.11
C MET A 109 -4.61 1.56 -0.24
N ASP A 110 -5.64 2.13 -0.87
CA ASP A 110 -6.80 1.37 -1.34
C ASP A 110 -6.37 0.24 -2.30
N LYS A 111 -5.40 0.51 -3.20
CA LYS A 111 -4.88 -0.50 -4.13
C LYS A 111 -4.10 -1.63 -3.45
N MET A 112 -3.25 -1.30 -2.47
CA MET A 112 -2.53 -2.30 -1.69
C MET A 112 -3.48 -3.23 -0.91
N LEU A 113 -4.57 -2.67 -0.36
CA LEU A 113 -5.60 -3.48 0.33
C LEU A 113 -6.32 -4.43 -0.62
N GLU A 114 -6.74 -3.94 -1.79
CA GLU A 114 -7.40 -4.75 -2.83
C GLU A 114 -6.53 -5.94 -3.25
N LEU A 115 -5.23 -5.72 -3.41
CA LEU A 115 -4.31 -6.73 -3.91
C LEU A 115 -3.76 -7.67 -2.82
N GLY A 116 -3.58 -7.17 -1.60
CA GLY A 116 -2.72 -7.80 -0.58
C GLY A 116 -3.42 -8.29 0.69
N ALA A 117 -4.69 -7.94 0.93
CA ALA A 117 -5.36 -8.28 2.18
C ALA A 117 -5.42 -9.80 2.42
N PHE A 118 -5.08 -10.22 3.65
CA PHE A 118 -5.26 -11.58 4.16
C PHE A 118 -4.52 -12.65 3.35
N ARG A 119 -3.31 -12.31 2.89
CA ARG A 119 -2.42 -13.21 2.15
C ARG A 119 -1.32 -13.82 3.02
N ASN A 120 -0.76 -12.99 3.90
CA ASN A 120 0.35 -13.31 4.78
C ASN A 120 0.28 -12.40 6.01
N GLN A 121 0.52 -12.94 7.21
CA GLN A 121 0.42 -12.15 8.45
C GLN A 121 1.42 -10.99 8.53
N GLN A 122 2.62 -11.13 7.95
CA GLN A 122 3.60 -10.06 7.88
C GLN A 122 3.12 -8.92 6.97
N LEU A 123 2.53 -9.27 5.82
CA LEU A 123 1.91 -8.30 4.91
C LEU A 123 0.72 -7.62 5.58
N ASP A 124 -0.15 -8.36 6.27
CA ASP A 124 -1.30 -7.79 6.99
C ASP A 124 -0.87 -6.78 8.06
N SER A 125 0.22 -7.07 8.79
CA SER A 125 0.82 -6.13 9.75
C SER A 125 1.35 -4.88 9.04
N PHE A 126 2.06 -5.04 7.92
CA PHE A 126 2.54 -3.92 7.13
C PHE A 126 1.39 -3.04 6.63
N LEU A 127 0.32 -3.63 6.09
CA LEU A 127 -0.86 -2.91 5.61
C LEU A 127 -1.54 -2.10 6.74
N ARG A 128 -1.59 -2.64 7.96
CA ARG A 128 -2.11 -1.92 9.14
C ARG A 128 -1.24 -0.72 9.53
N GLU A 129 0.08 -0.89 9.49
CA GLU A 129 1.04 0.19 9.76
C GLU A 129 0.96 1.28 8.67
N ALA A 130 0.88 0.89 7.39
CA ALA A 130 0.74 1.80 6.26
C ALA A 130 -0.58 2.60 6.31
N ALA A 131 -1.67 1.94 6.70
CA ALA A 131 -2.96 2.57 6.89
C ALA A 131 -2.94 3.60 8.04
N THR A 132 -2.25 3.27 9.13
CA THR A 132 -2.04 4.18 10.27
C THR A 132 -1.28 5.44 9.84
N ALA A 133 -0.18 5.29 9.08
CA ALA A 133 0.56 6.42 8.55
C ALA A 133 -0.29 7.29 7.59
N THR A 134 -1.11 6.65 6.75
CA THR A 134 -2.06 7.34 5.86
C THR A 134 -3.05 8.17 6.67
N ASP A 135 -3.68 7.59 7.68
CA ASP A 135 -4.61 8.30 8.56
C ASP A 135 -3.93 9.45 9.30
N ARG A 136 -2.72 9.23 9.82
CA ARG A 136 -1.98 10.26 10.54
C ARG A 136 -1.64 11.45 9.65
N TYR A 137 -1.22 11.20 8.41
CA TYR A 137 -1.06 12.24 7.39
C TYR A 137 -2.36 13.04 7.20
N LEU A 138 -3.49 12.36 7.02
CA LEU A 138 -4.78 13.00 6.78
C LEU A 138 -5.23 13.84 7.99
N ILE A 139 -5.08 13.30 9.20
CA ILE A 139 -5.40 14.00 10.46
C ILE A 139 -4.47 15.21 10.65
N MET A 140 -3.16 15.05 10.42
CA MET A 140 -2.18 16.14 10.49
C MET A 140 -2.53 17.26 9.53
N SER A 141 -2.86 16.90 8.28
CA SER A 141 -3.27 17.85 7.24
C SER A 141 -4.53 18.60 7.65
N PHE A 142 -5.54 17.89 8.13
CA PHE A 142 -6.79 18.48 8.61
C PHE A 142 -6.53 19.44 9.76
N ARG A 143 -5.75 19.00 10.76
CA ARG A 143 -5.39 19.83 11.90
C ARG A 143 -4.72 21.09 11.41
N ALA A 144 -3.65 20.99 10.63
CA ALA A 144 -2.87 22.12 10.12
C ALA A 144 -3.69 23.22 9.39
N LYS A 145 -4.91 22.93 8.88
CA LYS A 145 -5.81 23.95 8.31
C LYS A 145 -6.57 24.79 9.34
N LYS A 146 -6.69 24.34 10.60
CA LYS A 146 -7.55 24.95 11.62
C LYS A 146 -6.73 25.52 12.77
N ILE A 147 -6.56 26.84 12.81
CA ILE A 147 -6.01 27.55 13.97
C ILE A 147 -7.18 28.08 14.81
N SER A 148 -7.56 27.37 15.87
CA SER A 148 -8.56 27.87 16.83
C SER A 148 -7.90 28.84 17.82
N VAL A 149 -8.49 30.02 18.00
CA VAL A 149 -8.03 31.04 18.96
C VAL A 149 -8.17 30.55 20.41
N LYS A 150 -9.15 29.68 20.71
CA LYS A 150 -9.44 29.22 22.07
C LYS A 150 -8.50 28.12 22.60
N ASP A 151 -7.78 27.40 21.74
CA ASP A 151 -7.08 26.15 22.11
C ASP A 151 -5.64 26.03 21.57
N LYS A 152 -4.90 27.14 21.47
CA LYS A 152 -3.55 27.19 20.85
C LYS A 152 -2.55 26.14 21.39
N LEU A 153 -2.43 26.00 22.71
CA LEU A 153 -1.42 25.13 23.34
C LEU A 153 -1.70 23.63 23.17
N PRO A 154 -2.93 23.12 23.44
CA PRO A 154 -3.27 21.72 23.17
C PRO A 154 -3.09 21.34 21.70
N TYR A 155 -3.47 22.24 20.79
CA TYR A 155 -3.41 22.00 19.36
C TYR A 155 -1.97 21.99 18.80
N LYS A 156 -1.07 22.85 19.32
CA LYS A 156 0.36 22.79 18.99
C LYS A 156 0.98 21.44 19.38
N LYS A 157 0.69 20.94 20.60
CA LYS A 157 1.18 19.63 21.06
C LYS A 157 0.63 18.48 20.22
N GLU A 158 -0.65 18.51 19.88
CA GLU A 158 -1.28 17.51 19.01
C GLU A 158 -0.60 17.49 17.63
N LEU A 159 -0.38 18.65 17.01
CA LEU A 159 0.27 18.71 15.71
C LEU A 159 1.74 18.26 15.74
N THR A 160 2.47 18.60 16.81
CA THR A 160 3.84 18.09 17.02
C THR A 160 3.85 16.57 17.12
N ALA A 161 2.96 15.97 17.93
CA ALA A 161 2.88 14.52 18.08
C ALA A 161 2.51 13.85 16.75
N LEU A 162 1.49 14.36 16.04
CA LEU A 162 1.09 13.83 14.73
C LEU A 162 2.24 13.84 13.73
N ARG A 163 3.01 14.94 13.67
CA ARG A 163 4.17 15.03 12.80
C ARG A 163 5.25 14.04 13.22
N ASP A 164 5.71 14.10 14.47
CA ASP A 164 6.86 13.32 14.92
C ASP A 164 6.59 11.82 14.82
N ASP A 165 5.38 11.39 15.21
CA ASP A 165 5.00 9.99 15.12
C ASP A 165 4.84 9.55 13.64
N LEU A 166 4.29 10.39 12.76
CA LEU A 166 4.20 10.08 11.31
C LEU A 166 5.59 9.90 10.70
N ARG A 167 6.55 10.76 11.06
CA ARG A 167 7.93 10.69 10.55
C ARG A 167 8.65 9.45 11.06
N ALA A 168 8.42 9.06 12.31
CA ALA A 168 8.91 7.80 12.85
C ALA A 168 8.34 6.60 12.08
N GLU A 169 7.04 6.62 11.78
CA GLU A 169 6.37 5.59 10.98
C GLU A 169 6.90 5.49 9.56
N VAL A 170 7.16 6.62 8.88
CA VAL A 170 7.75 6.63 7.54
C VAL A 170 9.08 5.86 7.53
N GLY A 171 9.95 6.12 8.50
CA GLY A 171 11.24 5.43 8.61
C GLY A 171 11.10 3.93 8.92
N ALA A 172 10.11 3.55 9.74
CA ALA A 172 9.83 2.15 10.04
C ALA A 172 9.24 1.40 8.83
N LEU A 173 8.29 2.04 8.13
CA LEU A 173 7.60 1.48 6.97
C LEU A 173 8.52 1.24 5.78
N GLN A 174 9.52 2.10 5.56
CA GLN A 174 10.54 1.87 4.53
C GLN A 174 11.30 0.56 4.77
N LYS A 175 11.77 0.34 6.00
CA LYS A 175 12.46 -0.91 6.38
C LYS A 175 11.55 -2.13 6.32
N ARG A 176 10.29 -1.96 6.77
CA ARG A 176 9.29 -3.03 6.71
C ARG A 176 8.96 -3.40 5.26
N ALA A 177 8.86 -2.42 4.38
CA ALA A 177 8.57 -2.64 2.97
C ALA A 177 9.69 -3.44 2.27
N GLU A 178 10.96 -3.19 2.59
CA GLU A 178 12.07 -4.02 2.09
C GLU A 178 11.90 -5.50 2.45
N GLN A 179 11.46 -5.79 3.68
CA GLN A 179 11.20 -7.16 4.13
C GLN A 179 10.02 -7.79 3.38
N ILE A 180 8.92 -7.04 3.19
CA ILE A 180 7.75 -7.53 2.46
C ILE A 180 8.06 -7.75 0.97
N LEU A 181 8.82 -6.85 0.36
CA LEU A 181 9.21 -6.95 -1.05
C LEU A 181 10.22 -8.08 -1.29
N ALA A 182 10.93 -8.52 -0.26
CA ALA A 182 11.84 -9.67 -0.31
C ALA A 182 11.14 -11.04 -0.14
N LEU A 183 9.87 -11.06 0.29
CA LEU A 183 9.10 -12.31 0.37
C LEU A 183 8.98 -12.98 -1.00
N ALA A 184 9.05 -14.31 -1.05
CA ALA A 184 8.82 -15.05 -2.28
C ALA A 184 7.32 -15.11 -2.62
N ASP A 185 6.97 -15.43 -3.86
CA ASP A 185 5.56 -15.54 -4.26
C ASP A 185 4.81 -16.64 -3.47
N ALA A 186 5.51 -17.70 -3.09
CA ALA A 186 4.98 -18.75 -2.21
C ALA A 186 4.56 -18.20 -0.84
N ASP A 187 5.27 -17.20 -0.31
CA ASP A 187 4.98 -16.59 0.99
C ASP A 187 3.73 -15.70 0.94
N PHE A 188 3.43 -15.09 -0.21
CA PHE A 188 2.16 -14.38 -0.42
C PHE A 188 0.96 -15.32 -0.55
N HIS A 189 1.20 -16.61 -0.74
CA HIS A 189 0.20 -17.65 -0.59
C HIS A 189 0.26 -18.35 0.77
N ALA A 190 0.98 -17.80 1.76
CA ALA A 190 1.13 -18.47 3.05
C ALA A 190 -0.21 -18.86 3.68
N ILE A 191 -1.19 -17.94 3.69
CA ILE A 191 -2.53 -18.24 4.24
C ILE A 191 -3.31 -19.18 3.32
N SER A 192 -3.23 -19.02 2.00
CA SER A 192 -3.99 -19.88 1.07
C SER A 192 -3.45 -21.32 1.04
N ASN A 193 -2.15 -21.52 1.27
CA ASN A 193 -1.47 -22.81 1.27
C ASN A 193 -1.35 -23.45 2.66
N ALA A 194 -1.68 -22.72 3.73
CA ALA A 194 -1.67 -23.27 5.08
C ALA A 194 -2.69 -24.41 5.26
N PRO A 195 -2.45 -25.33 6.22
CA PRO A 195 -3.43 -26.32 6.62
C PRO A 195 -4.79 -25.69 6.98
N ALA A 196 -5.89 -26.36 6.62
CA ALA A 196 -7.25 -25.88 6.88
C ALA A 196 -7.49 -25.38 8.31
N SER A 197 -7.01 -26.13 9.31
CA SER A 197 -7.12 -25.76 10.73
C SER A 197 -6.35 -24.49 11.10
N GLU A 198 -5.21 -24.25 10.46
CA GLU A 198 -4.41 -23.04 10.62
C GLU A 198 -5.12 -21.84 9.99
N VAL A 199 -5.66 -21.99 8.77
CA VAL A 199 -6.44 -20.93 8.11
C VAL A 199 -7.64 -20.52 8.97
N VAL A 200 -8.37 -21.48 9.54
CA VAL A 200 -9.48 -21.19 10.46
C VAL A 200 -8.99 -20.45 11.72
N THR A 201 -7.81 -20.81 12.23
CA THR A 201 -7.21 -20.13 13.40
C THR A 201 -6.85 -18.69 13.07
N ILE A 202 -6.12 -18.46 11.98
CA ILE A 202 -5.73 -17.12 11.50
C ILE A 202 -6.98 -16.26 11.24
N ALA A 203 -7.99 -16.81 10.55
CA ALA A 203 -9.21 -16.09 10.27
C ALA A 203 -9.95 -15.66 11.55
N ARG A 204 -9.98 -16.54 12.56
CA ARG A 204 -10.57 -16.22 13.88
C ARG A 204 -9.78 -15.14 14.61
N GLU A 205 -8.47 -15.18 14.58
CA GLU A 205 -7.62 -14.15 15.19
C GLU A 205 -7.84 -12.79 14.52
N THR A 206 -7.88 -12.75 13.19
CA THR A 206 -8.20 -11.54 12.42
C THR A 206 -9.58 -10.99 12.78
N LEU A 207 -10.59 -11.84 12.89
CA LEU A 207 -11.95 -11.43 13.23
C LEU A 207 -12.10 -11.02 14.70
N GLY A 208 -11.36 -11.66 15.61
CA GLY A 208 -11.33 -11.29 17.03
C GLY A 208 -10.79 -9.88 17.29
N ARG A 209 -10.04 -9.29 16.34
CA ARG A 209 -9.57 -7.90 16.44
C ARG A 209 -10.63 -6.86 16.07
N VAL A 210 -11.64 -7.23 15.28
CA VAL A 210 -12.60 -6.29 14.68
C VAL A 210 -13.26 -5.39 15.72
N ARG A 211 -13.64 -5.94 16.88
CA ARG A 211 -14.25 -5.15 17.96
C ARG A 211 -13.30 -4.09 18.52
N ALA A 212 -12.05 -4.47 18.78
CA ALA A 212 -11.04 -3.58 19.33
C ALA A 212 -10.65 -2.50 18.32
N ASP A 213 -10.46 -2.89 17.06
CA ASP A 213 -10.15 -1.97 15.97
C ASP A 213 -11.31 -0.98 15.73
N PHE A 214 -12.56 -1.44 15.70
CA PHE A 214 -13.74 -0.55 15.59
C PHE A 214 -13.83 0.43 16.76
N LYS A 215 -13.53 -0.02 17.98
CA LYS A 215 -13.47 0.86 19.15
C LYS A 215 -12.43 1.96 18.96
N ALA A 216 -11.19 1.57 18.66
CA ALA A 216 -10.05 2.46 18.60
C ALA A 216 -10.14 3.47 17.43
N PHE A 217 -10.61 3.02 16.28
CA PHE A 217 -10.60 3.83 15.06
C PHE A 217 -11.87 4.66 14.86
N VAL A 218 -13.00 4.21 15.40
CA VAL A 218 -14.31 4.86 15.21
C VAL A 218 -14.88 5.35 16.54
N GLU A 219 -15.17 4.45 17.49
CA GLU A 219 -15.95 4.83 18.66
C GLU A 219 -15.25 5.83 19.58
N ASP A 220 -13.95 5.70 19.79
CA ASP A 220 -13.19 6.57 20.69
C ASP A 220 -13.04 7.99 20.12
N SER A 221 -13.17 8.15 18.81
CA SER A 221 -13.16 9.45 18.13
C SER A 221 -14.48 10.23 18.30
N ILE A 222 -15.61 9.55 18.48
CA ILE A 222 -16.95 10.19 18.50
C ILE A 222 -17.13 11.17 19.68
N PRO A 223 -16.92 10.79 20.96
CA PRO A 223 -17.20 11.69 22.10
C PRO A 223 -16.29 12.92 22.12
N THR A 224 -15.14 12.84 21.48
CA THR A 224 -14.12 13.91 21.46
C THR A 224 -14.15 14.73 20.17
N ASN A 225 -15.12 14.46 19.28
CA ASN A 225 -15.26 15.07 17.95
C ASN A 225 -13.91 15.09 17.20
N LYS A 226 -13.20 13.96 17.26
CA LYS A 226 -11.94 13.74 16.56
C LYS A 226 -12.20 13.03 15.23
N PRO A 227 -11.31 13.17 14.25
CA PRO A 227 -11.40 12.39 13.03
C PRO A 227 -11.37 10.88 13.30
N VAL A 228 -12.12 10.13 12.50
CA VAL A 228 -12.05 8.68 12.42
C VAL A 228 -10.77 8.25 11.68
N TRP A 229 -10.17 7.16 12.11
CA TRP A 229 -9.00 6.56 11.46
C TRP A 229 -9.47 5.69 10.29
N ARG A 230 -9.77 6.36 9.18
CA ARG A 230 -10.45 5.81 7.99
C ARG A 230 -9.73 4.63 7.38
N TYR A 231 -8.46 4.77 7.05
CA TYR A 231 -7.70 3.73 6.35
C TYR A 231 -7.40 2.55 7.26
N SER A 232 -7.16 2.82 8.55
CA SER A 232 -6.98 1.79 9.57
C SER A 232 -8.27 0.97 9.73
N PHE A 233 -9.43 1.63 9.72
CA PHE A 233 -10.72 0.96 9.73
C PHE A 233 -10.99 0.20 8.42
N LYS A 234 -10.77 0.81 7.25
CA LYS A 234 -10.85 0.13 5.94
C LYS A 234 -10.00 -1.14 5.88
N THR A 235 -8.78 -1.08 6.41
CA THR A 235 -7.86 -2.23 6.48
C THR A 235 -8.44 -3.33 7.35
N THR A 236 -9.00 -2.98 8.51
CA THR A 236 -9.70 -3.94 9.38
C THR A 236 -10.83 -4.63 8.63
N VAL A 237 -11.63 -3.88 7.88
CA VAL A 237 -12.75 -4.43 7.10
C VAL A 237 -12.29 -5.30 5.94
N ALA A 238 -11.29 -4.88 5.16
CA ALA A 238 -10.73 -5.67 4.08
C ALA A 238 -10.21 -7.03 4.58
N LEU A 239 -9.41 -7.02 5.66
CA LEU A 239 -8.90 -8.24 6.29
C LEU A 239 -10.03 -9.11 6.86
N ALA A 240 -11.04 -8.52 7.49
CA ALA A 240 -12.18 -9.25 8.03
C ALA A 240 -12.99 -9.93 6.92
N LYS A 241 -13.21 -9.27 5.78
CA LYS A 241 -13.95 -9.84 4.65
C LYS A 241 -13.25 -11.06 4.07
N GLU A 242 -11.95 -10.98 3.85
CA GLU A 242 -11.17 -12.12 3.37
C GLU A 242 -11.09 -13.24 4.40
N ALA A 243 -10.95 -12.91 5.69
CA ALA A 243 -11.02 -13.90 6.77
C ALA A 243 -12.40 -14.61 6.81
N ILE A 244 -13.50 -13.88 6.60
CA ILE A 244 -14.85 -14.44 6.51
C ILE A 244 -14.99 -15.34 5.27
N SER A 245 -14.47 -14.93 4.12
CA SER A 245 -14.41 -15.75 2.91
C SER A 245 -13.63 -17.04 3.15
N ALA A 246 -12.50 -16.98 3.85
CA ALA A 246 -11.71 -18.14 4.22
C ALA A 246 -12.48 -19.06 5.20
N LEU A 247 -13.18 -18.53 6.20
CA LEU A 247 -14.03 -19.36 7.07
C LEU A 247 -15.15 -20.07 6.30
N LYS A 248 -15.73 -19.41 5.29
CA LYS A 248 -16.83 -19.96 4.49
C LYS A 248 -16.36 -20.96 3.43
N ALA A 249 -15.07 -21.02 3.14
CA ALA A 249 -14.53 -21.93 2.13
C ALA A 249 -14.66 -23.39 2.59
N PRO A 250 -15.35 -24.27 1.82
CA PRO A 250 -15.59 -25.66 2.24
C PRO A 250 -14.31 -26.43 2.58
N ARG A 251 -13.21 -26.14 1.86
CA ARG A 251 -11.89 -26.78 2.07
C ARG A 251 -11.34 -26.57 3.48
N ASN A 252 -11.74 -25.49 4.16
CA ASN A 252 -11.20 -25.13 5.46
C ASN A 252 -11.96 -25.77 6.62
N GLY A 253 -13.13 -26.36 6.36
CA GLY A 253 -13.88 -27.15 7.35
C GLY A 253 -14.36 -26.37 8.57
N ALA A 254 -14.59 -25.06 8.46
CA ALA A 254 -15.15 -24.29 9.56
C ALA A 254 -16.61 -24.73 9.84
N PRO A 255 -17.07 -24.72 11.10
CA PRO A 255 -18.43 -25.16 11.43
C PRO A 255 -19.49 -24.29 10.73
N GLU A 256 -20.44 -24.92 10.02
CA GLU A 256 -21.46 -24.23 9.21
C GLU A 256 -22.26 -23.17 9.99
N ALA A 257 -22.46 -23.39 11.28
CA ALA A 257 -23.16 -22.46 12.18
C ALA A 257 -22.51 -21.07 12.26
N ILE A 258 -21.24 -20.90 11.86
CA ILE A 258 -20.57 -19.59 11.84
C ILE A 258 -20.89 -18.76 10.59
N ALA A 259 -21.41 -19.38 9.51
CA ALA A 259 -21.53 -18.74 8.21
C ALA A 259 -22.52 -17.57 8.19
N ALA A 260 -23.67 -17.71 8.85
CA ALA A 260 -24.68 -16.64 8.92
C ALA A 260 -24.21 -15.44 9.78
N PRO A 261 -23.70 -15.64 11.02
CA PRO A 261 -23.09 -14.54 11.79
C PRO A 261 -21.94 -13.85 11.06
N ALA A 262 -21.07 -14.61 10.37
CA ALA A 262 -19.96 -14.06 9.60
C ALA A 262 -20.45 -13.21 8.40
N THR A 263 -21.50 -13.66 7.71
CA THR A 263 -22.09 -12.89 6.60
C THR A 263 -22.72 -11.59 7.10
N ALA A 264 -23.45 -11.62 8.22
CA ALA A 264 -24.02 -10.42 8.84
C ALA A 264 -22.95 -9.43 9.32
N LEU A 265 -21.82 -9.94 9.83
CA LEU A 265 -20.67 -9.12 10.19
C LEU A 265 -20.08 -8.40 8.96
N ALA A 266 -19.82 -9.13 7.87
CA ALA A 266 -19.31 -8.52 6.64
C ALA A 266 -20.22 -7.40 6.12
N GLN A 267 -21.54 -7.64 6.09
CA GLN A 267 -22.52 -6.64 5.67
C GLN A 267 -22.52 -5.40 6.56
N GLY A 268 -22.48 -5.58 7.89
CA GLY A 268 -22.42 -4.45 8.81
C GLY A 268 -21.12 -3.66 8.69
N LEU A 269 -19.99 -4.33 8.43
CA LEU A 269 -18.70 -3.66 8.19
C LEU A 269 -18.68 -2.88 6.86
N ASP A 270 -19.32 -3.41 5.80
CA ASP A 270 -19.45 -2.69 4.53
C ASP A 270 -20.26 -1.39 4.71
N SER A 271 -21.42 -1.46 5.39
CA SER A 271 -22.20 -0.26 5.72
C SER A 271 -21.42 0.72 6.61
N ALA A 272 -20.59 0.20 7.52
CA ALA A 272 -19.75 1.04 8.37
C ALA A 272 -18.67 1.78 7.55
N VAL A 273 -18.04 1.12 6.57
CA VAL A 273 -17.02 1.76 5.71
C VAL A 273 -17.65 2.78 4.78
N GLU A 274 -18.84 2.53 4.26
CA GLU A 274 -19.59 3.52 3.46
C GLU A 274 -19.81 4.81 4.25
N TYR A 275 -20.16 4.68 5.53
CA TYR A 275 -20.46 5.82 6.40
C TYR A 275 -19.20 6.46 7.01
N PHE A 276 -18.43 5.70 7.79
CA PHE A 276 -17.25 6.19 8.51
C PHE A 276 -16.00 6.29 7.65
N GLY A 277 -15.98 5.62 6.50
CA GLY A 277 -14.90 5.67 5.53
C GLY A 277 -15.10 6.71 4.43
N GLY A 278 -15.98 7.70 4.62
CA GLY A 278 -16.20 8.85 3.72
C GLY A 278 -15.22 10.03 3.92
N GLU A 279 -15.54 11.20 3.37
CA GLU A 279 -14.81 12.44 3.63
C GLU A 279 -15.16 13.00 5.02
N PHE A 280 -14.15 13.58 5.69
CA PHE A 280 -14.08 13.94 7.11
C PHE A 280 -15.39 14.38 7.79
N PHE A 281 -15.72 13.68 8.89
CA PHE A 281 -16.91 13.91 9.71
C PHE A 281 -16.76 15.14 10.62
N TRP A 282 -17.67 16.12 10.47
CA TRP A 282 -17.92 17.20 11.44
C TRP A 282 -19.40 17.33 11.82
N GLU A 283 -20.29 16.58 11.17
CA GLU A 283 -21.72 16.74 11.41
C GLU A 283 -22.13 15.86 12.60
N GLU A 284 -22.77 16.49 13.60
CA GLU A 284 -23.58 15.84 14.63
C GLU A 284 -24.77 15.15 13.96
N ASP A 285 -24.48 14.09 13.21
CA ASP A 285 -25.46 13.34 12.46
C ASP A 285 -26.08 12.29 13.40
N GLU A 286 -27.39 12.36 13.57
CA GLU A 286 -28.19 11.38 14.31
C GLU A 286 -27.92 9.93 13.83
N LYS A 287 -27.46 9.77 12.59
CA LYS A 287 -27.08 8.47 12.02
C LYS A 287 -25.79 7.91 12.59
N ILE A 288 -24.86 8.71 13.15
CA ILE A 288 -23.60 8.21 13.73
C ILE A 288 -23.91 7.14 14.76
N ASP A 289 -24.84 7.47 15.66
CA ASP A 289 -25.12 6.67 16.83
C ASP A 289 -25.94 5.43 16.47
N ALA A 290 -26.84 5.55 15.47
CA ALA A 290 -27.58 4.44 14.89
C ALA A 290 -26.66 3.46 14.15
N THR A 291 -25.78 3.96 13.27
CA THR A 291 -24.81 3.17 12.51
C THR A 291 -23.85 2.46 13.45
N ARG A 292 -23.28 3.17 14.43
CA ARG A 292 -22.42 2.58 15.48
C ARG A 292 -23.10 1.43 16.20
N LYS A 293 -24.33 1.64 16.71
CA LYS A 293 -25.08 0.61 17.43
C LYS A 293 -25.38 -0.61 16.54
N SER A 294 -25.71 -0.39 15.27
CA SER A 294 -25.93 -1.47 14.29
C SER A 294 -24.68 -2.33 14.10
N VAL A 295 -23.52 -1.70 13.90
CA VAL A 295 -22.24 -2.38 13.71
C VAL A 295 -21.82 -3.15 14.97
N VAL A 296 -21.91 -2.52 16.14
CA VAL A 296 -21.60 -3.19 17.42
C VAL A 296 -22.51 -4.40 17.66
N LYS A 297 -23.79 -4.32 17.26
CA LYS A 297 -24.72 -5.45 17.37
C LYS A 297 -24.26 -6.66 16.55
N VAL A 298 -23.85 -6.47 15.29
CA VAL A 298 -23.40 -7.58 14.44
C VAL A 298 -22.03 -8.13 14.87
N ILE A 299 -21.12 -7.28 15.35
CA ILE A 299 -19.84 -7.70 15.95
C ILE A 299 -20.11 -8.60 17.16
N ASN A 300 -20.93 -8.14 18.11
CA ASN A 300 -21.26 -8.91 19.30
C ASN A 300 -21.98 -10.23 18.97
N ALA A 301 -22.82 -10.25 17.94
CA ALA A 301 -23.49 -11.46 17.48
C ALA A 301 -22.49 -12.49 16.93
N TYR A 302 -21.51 -12.03 16.13
CA TYR A 302 -20.42 -12.88 15.66
C TYR A 302 -19.56 -13.39 16.82
N ASP A 303 -19.09 -12.52 17.72
CA ASP A 303 -18.23 -12.90 18.85
C ASP A 303 -18.93 -13.91 19.77
N LYS A 304 -20.23 -13.74 20.00
CA LYS A 304 -21.05 -14.69 20.77
C LYS A 304 -21.21 -16.03 20.05
N ALA A 305 -21.32 -16.05 18.73
CA ALA A 305 -21.36 -17.29 17.96
C ALA A 305 -20.00 -17.99 17.98
N ALA A 306 -18.93 -17.25 17.67
CA ALA A 306 -17.56 -17.75 17.64
C ALA A 306 -17.12 -18.33 18.99
N SER A 307 -17.42 -17.64 20.10
CA SER A 307 -17.12 -18.14 21.45
C SER A 307 -17.92 -19.36 21.86
N LYS A 308 -19.04 -19.69 21.21
CA LYS A 308 -19.77 -20.95 21.45
C LYS A 308 -19.26 -22.07 20.57
N ILE A 309 -19.03 -21.78 19.30
CA ILE A 309 -18.69 -22.74 18.26
C ILE A 309 -17.24 -23.22 18.41
N PHE A 310 -16.33 -22.31 18.70
CA PHE A 310 -14.90 -22.60 18.77
C PHE A 310 -14.36 -22.71 20.20
N LYS A 311 -15.25 -22.97 21.16
CA LYS A 311 -14.83 -23.39 22.50
C LYS A 311 -14.06 -24.72 22.36
N LYS A 312 -12.87 -24.75 22.95
CA LYS A 312 -12.24 -26.02 23.31
C LYS A 312 -13.12 -26.74 24.32
#